data_AF-A0A9D9LDU1-F1
#
_entry.id   AF-A0A9D9LDU1-F1
#
_cell.length_a   1.000
_cell.length_b   1.000
_cell.length_c   1.000
_cell.angle_alpha   90.00
_cell.angle_beta   90.00
_cell.angle_gamma   90.00
#
_symmetry.space_group_name_H-M   'P 1'
#
loop_
_entity.id
_entity.type
_entity.pdbx_description
1 polymer ?
#
loop_
_entity_poly.entity_id
_entity_poly.type
_entity_poly.pdbx_seq_one_letter_code
_entity_poly.pdbx_strand_id
1 'polypeptide(L)'
;MATKDSGKKELEILLDGMELSTAFFGTGSCQRIVTVELVWPRLQVASKSAVKLYSFDKGKAKIASLPWVKRVLFKEGVERRFGIVVRVSETVTATAVRKFFRNMAGSLLGIAGDFAEDAIPSKYVGDAVAAPFDYAKKELKASVEAEIVAEGNLDLLASDLTASQSTIEIPLALTKNLYTTTKGHGPHNSGQKRQLKTPEGTVVGKASLQMLVLE
;
A
#
# COMPACT_ATOMS: atom_id res chain seq x y z
N MET A 1 21.48 8.82 38.82
CA MET A 1 21.44 9.22 37.40
C MET A 1 20.62 8.18 36.66
N ALA A 2 19.37 8.48 36.32
CA ALA A 2 18.56 7.60 35.48
C ALA A 2 18.95 7.85 34.03
N THR A 3 19.47 6.82 33.36
CA THR A 3 19.68 6.82 31.91
C THR A 3 18.34 7.07 31.23
N LYS A 4 18.24 8.19 30.54
CA LYS A 4 17.06 8.60 29.76
C LYS A 4 17.03 7.71 28.51
N ASP A 5 16.55 6.48 28.65
CA ASP A 5 16.25 5.63 27.50
C ASP A 5 15.19 6.38 26.67
N SER A 6 15.60 6.90 25.52
CA SER A 6 14.78 7.84 24.75
C SER A 6 13.54 7.18 24.16
N GLY A 7 13.39 5.85 24.28
CA GLY A 7 12.25 5.08 23.79
C GLY A 7 12.06 5.15 22.28
N LYS A 8 13.03 5.77 21.59
CA LYS A 8 13.09 5.94 20.15
C LYS A 8 13.88 4.77 19.56
N LYS A 9 13.34 4.16 18.51
CA LYS A 9 14.02 3.13 17.73
C LYS A 9 14.08 3.55 16.28
N GLU A 10 15.23 3.39 15.65
CA GLU A 10 15.36 3.55 14.21
C GLU A 10 14.95 2.26 13.53
N LEU A 11 14.02 2.35 12.58
CA LEU A 11 13.47 1.20 11.87
C LEU A 11 13.71 1.31 10.38
N GLU A 12 14.10 0.21 9.78
CA GLU A 12 13.91 -0.04 8.35
C GLU A 12 12.70 -0.96 8.17
N ILE A 13 11.72 -0.52 7.38
CA ILE A 13 10.51 -1.27 7.08
C ILE A 13 10.51 -1.62 5.61
N LEU A 14 10.44 -2.91 5.29
CA LEU A 14 10.35 -3.43 3.93
C LEU A 14 9.04 -4.17 3.73
N LEU A 15 8.48 -4.06 2.53
CA LEU A 15 7.47 -5.00 2.09
C LEU A 15 8.16 -6.31 1.66
N ASP A 16 7.72 -7.42 2.22
CA ASP A 16 8.29 -8.74 1.95
C ASP A 16 7.39 -9.59 1.05
N GLY A 17 6.08 -9.50 1.26
CA GLY A 17 5.12 -10.26 0.48
C GLY A 17 3.72 -9.69 0.57
N MET A 18 2.90 -10.05 -0.41
CA MET A 18 1.46 -9.80 -0.35
C MET A 18 0.71 -10.96 -0.97
N GLU A 19 -0.38 -11.33 -0.31
CA GLU A 19 -1.30 -12.37 -0.76
C GLU A 19 -2.72 -11.82 -0.72
N LEU A 20 -3.45 -12.01 -1.81
CA LEU A 20 -4.84 -11.67 -1.99
C LEU A 20 -5.56 -12.92 -2.48
N SER A 21 -6.71 -13.22 -1.89
CA SER A 21 -7.48 -14.40 -2.22
C SER A 21 -8.05 -14.30 -3.64
N THR A 22 -7.69 -15.28 -4.45
CA THR A 22 -8.12 -15.38 -5.85
C THR A 22 -9.63 -15.57 -6.00
N ALA A 23 -10.33 -15.99 -4.94
CA ALA A 23 -11.78 -16.08 -4.91
C ALA A 23 -12.47 -14.71 -5.09
N PHE A 24 -11.77 -13.63 -4.71
CA PHE A 24 -12.27 -12.26 -4.80
C PHE A 24 -11.61 -11.47 -5.94
N PHE A 25 -10.33 -11.74 -6.22
CA PHE A 25 -9.53 -10.93 -7.14
C PHE A 25 -9.16 -11.64 -8.45
N GLY A 26 -9.64 -12.86 -8.66
CA GLY A 26 -9.34 -13.67 -9.84
C GLY A 26 -7.95 -14.32 -9.79
N THR A 27 -7.66 -15.14 -10.79
CA THR A 27 -6.41 -15.91 -10.90
C THR A 27 -5.42 -15.34 -11.91
N GLY A 28 -5.83 -14.34 -12.71
CA GLY A 28 -5.00 -13.73 -13.74
C GLY A 28 -3.87 -12.87 -13.16
N SER A 29 -2.80 -12.71 -13.94
CA SER A 29 -1.75 -11.77 -13.60
C SER A 29 -2.26 -10.33 -13.77
N CYS A 30 -1.99 -9.48 -12.80
CA CYS A 30 -2.47 -8.10 -12.79
C CYS A 30 -1.48 -7.16 -12.08
N GLN A 31 -1.66 -5.85 -12.27
CA GLN A 31 -0.91 -4.84 -11.54
C GLN A 31 -1.84 -4.10 -10.57
N ARG A 32 -1.33 -3.77 -9.38
CA ARG A 32 -2.06 -3.03 -8.35
C ARG A 32 -1.16 -2.00 -7.70
N ILE A 33 -1.75 -0.86 -7.34
CA ILE A 33 -1.09 0.16 -6.55
C ILE A 33 -1.25 -0.23 -5.08
N VAL A 34 -0.13 -0.30 -4.38
CA VAL A 34 -0.07 -0.57 -2.95
C VAL A 34 0.42 0.70 -2.28
N THR A 35 -0.37 1.18 -1.33
CA THR A 35 -0.01 2.31 -0.48
C THR A 35 0.21 1.79 0.92
N VAL A 36 1.38 2.06 1.49
CA VAL A 36 1.65 1.82 2.90
C VAL A 36 1.83 3.16 3.57
N GLU A 37 1.18 3.32 4.72
CA GLU A 37 1.21 4.53 5.53
C GLU A 37 1.81 4.18 6.89
N LEU A 38 2.82 4.93 7.30
CA LEU A 38 3.36 4.93 8.65
C LEU A 38 2.72 6.09 9.40
N VAL A 39 1.89 5.78 10.39
CA VAL A 39 1.10 6.74 11.16
C VAL A 39 1.74 6.93 12.54
N TRP A 40 1.94 8.17 12.94
CA TRP A 40 2.50 8.54 14.24
C TRP A 40 1.65 9.63 14.92
N PRO A 41 1.44 9.53 16.23
CA PRO A 41 0.73 10.54 17.00
C PRO A 41 1.67 11.72 17.31
N ARG A 42 1.99 12.55 16.30
CA ARG A 42 2.74 13.81 16.48
C ARG A 42 1.88 15.01 16.06
N LEU A 43 2.03 16.12 16.79
CA LEU A 43 1.47 17.40 16.40
C LEU A 43 2.13 17.82 15.08
N GLN A 44 1.33 18.12 14.05
CA GLN A 44 1.69 18.58 12.68
C GLN A 44 1.85 17.51 11.57
N VAL A 45 2.73 16.51 11.69
CA VAL A 45 2.90 15.47 10.64
C VAL A 45 2.48 14.11 11.19
N ALA A 46 1.22 13.77 10.92
CA ALA A 46 0.59 12.57 11.47
C ALA A 46 0.94 11.28 10.70
N SER A 47 1.47 11.36 9.47
CA SER A 47 1.85 10.17 8.72
C SER A 47 2.89 10.42 7.61
N LYS A 48 3.57 9.34 7.20
CA LYS A 48 4.36 9.23 5.96
C LYS A 48 3.79 8.13 5.09
N SER A 49 3.92 8.26 3.78
CA SER A 49 3.40 7.27 2.84
C SER A 49 4.43 6.83 1.81
N ALA A 50 4.37 5.54 1.51
CA ALA A 50 5.08 4.90 0.42
C ALA A 50 4.05 4.31 -0.54
N VAL A 51 4.12 4.69 -1.81
CA VAL A 51 3.23 4.18 -2.86
C VAL A 51 4.06 3.43 -3.89
N LYS A 52 3.73 2.16 -4.14
CA LYS A 52 4.45 1.31 -5.07
C LYS A 52 3.50 0.51 -5.95
N LEU A 53 3.95 0.20 -7.16
CA LEU A 53 3.24 -0.67 -8.09
C LEU A 53 3.80 -2.09 -7.97
N TYR A 54 2.90 -3.06 -7.75
CA TYR A 54 3.28 -4.47 -7.72
C TYR A 54 2.48 -5.29 -8.71
N SER A 55 3.17 -6.24 -9.35
CA SER A 55 2.54 -7.27 -10.16
C SER A 55 2.13 -8.44 -9.26
N PHE A 56 0.87 -8.83 -9.35
CA PHE A 56 0.29 -10.00 -8.71
C PHE A 56 0.10 -11.09 -9.75
N ASP A 57 0.51 -12.31 -9.43
CA ASP A 57 0.20 -13.50 -10.20
C ASP A 57 -0.54 -14.49 -9.31
N LYS A 58 -1.72 -14.95 -9.74
CA LYS A 58 -2.61 -15.81 -8.94
C LYS A 58 -2.79 -15.31 -7.50
N GLY A 59 -3.00 -14.01 -7.35
CA GLY A 59 -3.22 -13.36 -6.06
C GLY A 59 -1.97 -13.15 -5.21
N LYS A 60 -0.76 -13.50 -5.68
CA LYS A 60 0.49 -13.31 -4.91
C LYS A 60 1.42 -12.32 -5.58
N ALA A 61 2.04 -11.45 -4.79
CA ALA A 61 3.14 -10.60 -5.24
C ALA A 61 4.48 -11.12 -4.69
N LYS A 62 5.39 -11.51 -5.58
CA LYS A 62 6.74 -11.98 -5.23
C LYS A 62 7.67 -10.79 -4.97
N ILE A 63 7.63 -10.26 -3.75
CA ILE A 63 8.31 -9.00 -3.40
C ILE A 63 9.68 -9.27 -2.75
N ALA A 64 9.80 -10.32 -1.92
CA ALA A 64 11.03 -10.71 -1.24
C ALA A 64 12.24 -10.88 -2.17
N SER A 65 12.02 -11.33 -3.41
CA SER A 65 13.06 -11.52 -4.43
C SER A 65 13.49 -10.22 -5.15
N LEU A 66 12.82 -9.09 -4.88
CA LEU A 66 13.17 -7.82 -5.50
C LEU A 66 14.39 -7.18 -4.81
N PRO A 67 15.16 -6.34 -5.51
CA PRO A 67 16.21 -5.55 -4.89
C PRO A 67 15.68 -4.68 -3.73
N TRP A 68 16.54 -4.40 -2.76
CA TRP A 68 16.21 -3.63 -1.55
C TRP A 68 15.43 -2.34 -1.82
N VAL A 69 15.86 -1.53 -2.79
CA VAL A 69 15.21 -0.25 -3.15
C VAL A 69 13.74 -0.42 -3.56
N LYS A 70 13.38 -1.58 -4.13
CA LYS A 70 12.00 -1.91 -4.51
C LYS A 70 11.17 -2.45 -3.34
N ARG A 71 11.82 -2.92 -2.28
CA ARG A 71 11.19 -3.47 -1.08
C ARG A 71 11.05 -2.43 0.04
N VAL A 72 12.04 -1.56 0.22
CA VAL A 72 12.09 -0.59 1.31
C VAL A 72 10.92 0.40 1.23
N LEU A 73 10.16 0.53 2.31
CA LEU A 73 9.04 1.46 2.42
C LEU A 73 9.45 2.69 3.21
N PHE A 74 10.12 2.48 4.35
CA PHE A 74 10.51 3.54 5.27
C PHE A 74 11.85 3.22 5.92
N LYS A 75 12.63 4.27 6.20
CA LYS A 75 13.78 4.23 7.10
C LYS A 75 13.65 5.40 8.08
N GLU A 76 13.09 5.14 9.26
CA GLU A 76 12.52 6.17 10.11
C GLU A 76 12.68 5.86 11.60
N GLY A 77 12.79 6.93 12.41
CA GLY A 77 12.75 6.82 13.86
C GLY A 77 11.32 6.81 14.39
N VAL A 78 10.93 5.74 15.08
CA VAL A 78 9.63 5.62 15.77
C VAL A 78 9.79 5.72 17.28
N GLU A 79 8.77 6.27 17.94
CA GLU A 79 8.71 6.41 19.39
C GLU A 79 7.33 5.97 19.88
N ARG A 80 7.28 5.29 21.03
CA ARG A 80 6.04 4.89 21.69
C ARG A 80 5.09 4.15 20.73
N ARG A 81 3.84 4.61 20.60
CA ARG A 81 2.83 4.01 19.73
C ARG A 81 2.92 4.58 18.32
N PHE A 82 2.89 3.70 17.34
CA PHE A 82 2.76 4.05 15.93
C PHE A 82 1.85 3.02 15.25
N GLY A 83 1.39 3.33 14.05
CA GLY A 83 0.53 2.45 13.27
C GLY A 83 1.08 2.25 11.87
N ILE A 84 0.78 1.11 11.28
CA ILE A 84 1.00 0.86 9.85
C ILE A 84 -0.35 0.58 9.21
N VAL A 85 -0.63 1.25 8.10
CA VAL A 85 -1.82 0.98 7.29
C VAL A 85 -1.38 0.57 5.89
N VAL A 86 -1.91 -0.55 5.41
CA VAL A 86 -1.67 -1.07 4.05
C VAL A 86 -2.98 -1.01 3.29
N ARG A 87 -2.94 -0.40 2.10
CA ARG A 87 -4.08 -0.27 1.20
C ARG A 87 -3.70 -0.79 -0.18
N VAL A 88 -4.65 -1.48 -0.79
CA VAL A 88 -4.49 -2.08 -2.11
C VAL A 88 -5.59 -1.61 -3.03
N SER A 89 -5.19 -1.07 -4.19
CA SER A 89 -6.13 -0.68 -5.23
C SER A 89 -6.73 -1.90 -5.93
N GLU A 90 -7.79 -1.67 -6.69
CA GLU A 90 -8.19 -2.57 -7.77
C GLU A 90 -7.08 -2.72 -8.82
N THR A 91 -7.29 -3.63 -9.78
CA THR A 91 -6.36 -3.83 -10.88
C THR A 91 -6.27 -2.57 -11.73
N VAL A 92 -5.05 -2.11 -11.97
CA VAL A 92 -4.78 -0.92 -12.79
C VAL A 92 -4.26 -1.30 -14.16
N THR A 93 -4.64 -0.53 -15.18
CA THR A 93 -4.10 -0.67 -16.53
C THR A 93 -2.77 0.08 -16.66
N ALA A 94 -1.94 -0.29 -17.64
CA ALA A 94 -0.67 0.40 -17.89
C ALA A 94 -0.83 1.90 -18.16
N THR A 95 -1.92 2.29 -18.81
CA THR A 95 -2.27 3.71 -19.05
C THR A 95 -2.57 4.43 -17.73
N ALA A 96 -3.36 3.80 -16.86
CA ALA A 96 -3.73 4.36 -15.57
C ALA A 96 -2.50 4.51 -14.64
N VAL A 97 -1.60 3.51 -14.66
CA VAL A 97 -0.30 3.57 -13.97
C VAL A 97 0.54 4.76 -14.44
N ARG A 98 0.70 4.94 -15.76
CA ARG A 98 1.49 6.07 -16.30
C ARG A 98 0.88 7.42 -15.92
N LYS A 99 -0.45 7.52 -15.93
CA LYS A 99 -1.16 8.75 -15.53
C LYS A 99 -0.97 9.05 -14.04
N PHE A 100 -1.05 8.02 -13.18
CA PHE A 100 -0.77 8.14 -11.75
C PHE A 100 0.61 8.74 -11.46
N PHE A 101 1.65 8.09 -11.97
CA PHE A 101 3.03 8.50 -11.68
C PHE A 101 3.38 9.85 -12.32
N ARG A 102 2.83 10.16 -13.50
CA ARG A 102 2.98 11.49 -14.11
C ARG A 102 2.39 12.59 -13.23
N ASN A 103 1.18 12.38 -12.72
CA ASN A 103 0.54 13.34 -11.84
C ASN A 103 1.29 13.49 -10.52
N MET A 104 1.75 12.39 -9.94
CA MET A 104 2.58 12.43 -8.73
C MET A 104 3.90 13.18 -8.96
N ALA A 105 4.58 12.94 -10.09
CA ALA A 105 5.81 13.64 -10.45
C ALA A 105 5.60 15.15 -10.66
N GLY A 106 4.54 15.55 -11.39
CA GLY A 106 4.20 16.97 -11.60
C GLY A 106 3.91 17.72 -10.30
N SER A 107 3.51 16.98 -9.26
CA SER A 107 3.15 17.54 -7.96
C SER A 107 4.32 17.66 -7.00
N LEU A 108 5.30 16.76 -7.14
CA LEU A 108 6.57 16.84 -6.41
C LEU A 108 7.47 17.95 -6.97
N LEU A 109 7.37 18.26 -8.27
CA LEU A 109 8.03 19.43 -8.88
C LEU A 109 7.55 20.77 -8.31
N GLY A 110 6.34 20.83 -7.73
CA GLY A 110 5.86 22.03 -7.02
C GLY A 110 6.41 22.19 -5.59
N ILE A 111 7.09 21.17 -5.06
CA ILE A 111 7.61 21.12 -3.68
C ILE A 111 9.15 21.16 -3.66
N ALA A 112 9.82 20.71 -4.73
CA ALA A 112 11.28 20.60 -4.80
C ALA A 112 11.88 21.70 -5.69
N GLY A 113 12.13 22.87 -5.12
CA GLY A 113 12.92 23.94 -5.75
C GLY A 113 14.41 23.59 -5.97
N ASP A 114 14.94 22.52 -5.35
CA ASP A 114 16.40 22.31 -5.28
C ASP A 114 16.93 20.89 -5.66
N PHE A 115 16.14 20.00 -6.28
CA PHE A 115 16.63 18.63 -6.62
C PHE A 115 16.26 18.11 -8.02
N ALA A 116 15.93 18.99 -8.97
CA ALA A 116 15.21 18.58 -10.17
C ALA A 116 16.04 18.31 -11.44
N GLU A 117 17.37 18.27 -11.42
CA GLU A 117 18.10 18.23 -12.72
C GLU A 117 18.61 16.88 -13.24
N ASP A 118 18.66 15.76 -12.48
CA ASP A 118 19.43 14.61 -13.00
C ASP A 118 18.83 13.20 -12.88
N ALA A 119 17.53 13.03 -12.61
CA ALA A 119 17.01 11.71 -12.22
C ALA A 119 15.91 11.07 -13.10
N ILE A 120 15.68 11.49 -14.36
CA ILE A 120 14.64 10.79 -15.16
C ILE A 120 15.05 10.48 -16.60
N PRO A 121 15.81 9.39 -16.83
CA PRO A 121 15.80 8.68 -18.09
C PRO A 121 14.43 8.01 -18.29
N SER A 122 13.75 8.36 -19.38
CA SER A 122 12.39 7.94 -19.78
C SER A 122 12.15 6.42 -19.92
N LYS A 123 13.16 5.59 -19.66
CA LYS A 123 13.13 4.12 -19.74
C LYS A 123 12.84 3.42 -18.41
N TYR A 124 12.85 4.15 -17.29
CA TYR A 124 12.60 3.62 -15.94
C TYR A 124 11.44 4.34 -15.23
N VAL A 125 10.27 4.40 -15.87
CA VAL A 125 9.03 4.80 -15.18
C VAL A 125 8.70 3.73 -14.14
N GLY A 126 9.29 3.84 -12.95
CA GLY A 126 9.16 2.82 -11.91
C GLY A 126 9.75 3.17 -10.54
N ASP A 127 10.51 4.26 -10.40
CA ASP A 127 11.11 4.62 -9.12
C ASP A 127 10.23 5.66 -8.41
N ALA A 128 9.52 5.17 -7.39
CA ALA A 128 8.59 5.92 -6.57
C ALA A 128 9.32 6.89 -5.64
N VAL A 129 8.85 8.14 -5.59
CA VAL A 129 9.28 9.16 -4.63
C VAL A 129 8.24 9.23 -3.50
N ALA A 130 8.70 9.40 -2.26
CA ALA A 130 7.84 9.58 -1.09
C ALA A 130 7.02 10.88 -1.21
N ALA A 131 5.70 10.76 -1.31
CA ALA A 131 4.77 11.89 -1.33
C ALA A 131 3.87 11.86 -0.07
N PRO A 132 3.44 13.01 0.48
CA PRO A 132 2.46 13.06 1.56
C PRO A 132 1.14 12.33 1.17
N PHE A 133 0.58 11.56 2.12
CA PHE A 133 -0.55 10.63 1.88
C PHE A 133 -1.81 11.30 1.32
N ASP A 134 -2.23 12.43 1.90
CA ASP A 134 -3.45 13.12 1.49
C ASP A 134 -3.36 13.57 0.02
N TYR A 135 -2.15 13.83 -0.44
CA TYR A 135 -1.86 14.14 -1.82
C TYR A 135 -1.95 12.91 -2.72
N ALA A 136 -1.34 11.79 -2.31
CA ALA A 136 -1.41 10.53 -3.04
C ALA A 136 -2.84 9.99 -3.15
N LYS A 137 -3.67 10.14 -2.11
CA LYS A 137 -5.08 9.73 -2.11
C LYS A 137 -5.94 10.61 -3.02
N LYS A 138 -5.72 11.94 -3.00
CA LYS A 138 -6.39 12.88 -3.89
C LYS A 138 -6.00 12.65 -5.34
N GLU A 139 -4.71 12.48 -5.63
CA GLU A 139 -4.22 12.18 -6.97
C GLU A 139 -4.57 10.77 -7.44
N LEU A 140 -4.57 9.74 -6.59
CA LEU A 140 -5.04 8.40 -6.97
C LEU A 140 -6.50 8.45 -7.46
N LYS A 141 -7.35 9.16 -6.71
CA LYS A 141 -8.74 9.41 -7.11
C LYS A 141 -8.86 10.28 -8.36
N ALA A 142 -8.05 11.32 -8.50
CA ALA A 142 -8.12 12.27 -9.62
C ALA A 142 -7.48 11.74 -10.92
N SER A 143 -6.50 10.84 -10.82
CA SER A 143 -5.65 10.44 -11.94
C SER A 143 -5.95 9.04 -12.47
N VAL A 144 -6.32 8.07 -11.62
CA VAL A 144 -6.36 6.64 -11.98
C VAL A 144 -7.77 6.05 -11.99
N GLU A 145 -8.75 6.71 -11.36
CA GLU A 145 -10.05 6.11 -10.99
C GLU A 145 -9.91 4.78 -10.21
N ALA A 146 -8.70 4.44 -9.72
CA ALA A 146 -8.46 3.16 -9.08
C ALA A 146 -8.95 3.21 -7.63
N GLU A 147 -9.98 2.43 -7.33
CA GLU A 147 -10.55 2.36 -6.00
C GLU A 147 -9.71 1.48 -5.07
N ILE A 148 -9.63 1.83 -3.78
CA ILE A 148 -9.07 0.94 -2.76
C ILE A 148 -10.07 -0.18 -2.50
N VAL A 149 -9.64 -1.43 -2.67
CA VAL A 149 -10.50 -2.61 -2.52
C VAL A 149 -10.17 -3.44 -1.27
N ALA A 150 -8.96 -3.30 -0.74
CA ALA A 150 -8.57 -3.96 0.49
C ALA A 150 -7.70 -3.04 1.36
N GLU A 151 -7.91 -3.10 2.66
CA GLU A 151 -7.20 -2.32 3.67
C GLU A 151 -6.92 -3.18 4.89
N GLY A 152 -5.76 -2.97 5.51
CA GLY A 152 -5.40 -3.57 6.79
C GLY A 152 -4.55 -2.60 7.58
N ASN A 153 -4.68 -2.63 8.89
CA ASN A 153 -3.93 -1.78 9.80
C ASN A 153 -3.42 -2.56 11.00
N LEU A 154 -2.33 -2.08 11.58
CA LEU A 154 -1.76 -2.64 12.79
C LEU A 154 -1.18 -1.53 13.67
N ASP A 155 -1.61 -1.51 14.93
CA ASP A 155 -1.02 -0.68 15.97
C ASP A 155 0.19 -1.39 16.58
N LEU A 156 1.26 -0.65 16.77
CA LEU A 156 2.54 -1.16 17.27
C LEU A 156 3.08 -0.27 18.39
N LEU A 157 3.84 -0.88 19.29
CA LEU A 157 4.60 -0.18 20.32
C LEU A 157 6.10 -0.38 20.05
N ALA A 158 6.86 0.71 20.00
CA ALA A 158 8.30 0.68 19.78
C ALA A 158 9.03 -0.16 20.84
N SER A 159 8.53 -0.21 22.08
CA SER A 159 9.06 -1.05 23.16
C SER A 159 9.08 -2.54 22.79
N ASP A 160 8.10 -2.99 22.01
CA ASP A 160 7.86 -4.42 21.74
C ASP A 160 8.76 -4.94 20.62
N LEU A 161 9.44 -4.05 19.89
CA LEU A 161 10.39 -4.39 18.83
C LEU A 161 11.73 -4.82 19.43
N THR A 162 11.83 -6.05 19.91
CA THR A 162 12.99 -6.57 20.65
C THR A 162 14.06 -7.22 19.79
N ALA A 163 13.72 -7.61 18.56
CA ALA A 163 14.64 -8.26 17.63
C ALA A 163 15.22 -7.26 16.62
N SER A 164 16.48 -7.46 16.23
CA SER A 164 17.10 -6.73 15.10
C SER A 164 16.33 -6.91 13.80
N GLN A 165 15.56 -8.00 13.67
CA GLN A 165 14.66 -8.27 12.55
C GLN A 165 13.42 -9.04 13.01
N SER A 166 12.24 -8.57 12.61
CA SER A 166 10.95 -9.23 12.81
C SER A 166 10.11 -9.20 11.54
N THR A 167 9.27 -10.22 11.34
CA THR A 167 8.27 -10.23 10.26
C THR A 167 6.89 -10.07 10.86
N ILE A 168 6.11 -9.17 10.30
CA ILE A 168 4.76 -8.84 10.76
C ILE A 168 3.79 -9.05 9.62
N GLU A 169 2.67 -9.70 9.92
CA GLU A 169 1.57 -9.88 8.97
C GLU A 169 0.42 -8.94 9.31
N ILE A 170 -0.02 -8.17 8.33
CA ILE A 170 -1.19 -7.30 8.43
C ILE A 170 -2.31 -7.93 7.60
N PRO A 171 -3.42 -8.39 8.23
CA PRO A 171 -4.56 -8.93 7.49
C PRO A 171 -5.22 -7.82 6.68
N LEU A 172 -5.56 -8.12 5.43
CA LEU A 172 -6.23 -7.19 4.52
C LEU A 172 -7.70 -7.56 4.40
N ALA A 173 -8.58 -6.63 4.75
CA ALA A 173 -10.02 -6.78 4.68
C ALA A 173 -10.61 -5.96 3.53
N LEU A 174 -11.74 -6.41 2.97
CA LEU A 174 -12.47 -5.65 1.95
C LEU A 174 -12.95 -4.32 2.50
N THR A 175 -12.76 -3.26 1.73
CA THR A 175 -13.26 -1.91 2.03
C THR A 175 -14.68 -1.67 1.56
N LYS A 176 -15.27 -2.61 0.81
CA LYS A 176 -16.64 -2.55 0.33
C LYS A 176 -17.21 -3.94 0.06
N ASN A 177 -18.53 -4.02 0.01
CA ASN A 177 -19.24 -5.21 -0.44
C ASN A 177 -18.89 -5.57 -1.89
N LEU A 178 -18.59 -6.85 -2.13
CA LEU A 178 -18.48 -7.40 -3.47
C LEU A 178 -19.83 -7.98 -3.89
N TYR A 179 -20.33 -7.52 -5.04
CA TYR A 179 -21.57 -8.01 -5.64
C TYR A 179 -21.26 -8.79 -6.90
N THR A 180 -21.99 -9.89 -7.13
CA THR A 180 -22.04 -10.53 -8.44
C THR A 180 -23.36 -10.14 -9.12
N THR A 181 -23.31 -9.88 -10.43
CA THR A 181 -24.53 -9.65 -11.22
C THR A 181 -24.80 -10.91 -12.01
N THR A 182 -25.90 -11.60 -11.69
CA THR A 182 -26.38 -12.70 -12.52
C THR A 182 -27.43 -12.16 -13.48
N LYS A 183 -27.26 -12.43 -14.78
CA LYS A 183 -28.31 -12.20 -15.77
C LYS A 183 -29.30 -13.36 -15.64
N GLY A 184 -30.57 -13.05 -15.39
CA GLY A 184 -31.64 -14.04 -15.46
C GLY A 184 -31.66 -14.67 -16.85
N HIS A 185 -31.45 -15.98 -16.94
CA HIS A 185 -31.69 -16.76 -18.16
C HIS A 185 -33.12 -17.29 -18.07
N GLY A 186 -34.07 -16.51 -18.59
CA GLY A 186 -35.45 -16.95 -18.70
C GLY A 186 -36.29 -15.96 -19.52
N PRO A 187 -37.22 -16.45 -20.38
CA PRO A 187 -38.03 -15.60 -21.26
C PRO A 187 -38.96 -14.64 -20.49
N HIS A 188 -39.18 -14.86 -19.20
CA HIS A 188 -40.04 -14.04 -18.33
C HIS A 188 -39.31 -13.26 -17.23
N ASN A 189 -37.97 -13.33 -17.14
CA ASN A 189 -37.23 -12.71 -16.04
C ASN A 189 -35.96 -12.02 -16.54
N SER A 190 -36.15 -10.87 -17.19
CA SER A 190 -35.09 -10.01 -17.73
C SER A 190 -34.42 -9.12 -16.67
N GLY A 191 -34.78 -9.26 -15.40
CA GLY A 191 -34.19 -8.49 -14.30
C GLY A 191 -32.75 -8.90 -14.01
N GLN A 192 -31.82 -7.93 -14.05
CA GLN A 192 -30.50 -8.11 -13.46
C GLN A 192 -30.64 -8.17 -11.94
N LYS A 193 -30.32 -9.32 -11.34
CA LYS A 193 -30.32 -9.44 -9.87
C LYS A 193 -28.88 -9.32 -9.38
N ARG A 194 -28.60 -8.26 -8.61
CA ARG A 194 -27.34 -8.14 -7.87
C ARG A 194 -27.44 -9.01 -6.62
N GLN A 195 -26.51 -9.94 -6.45
CA GLN A 195 -26.39 -10.73 -5.23
C GLN A 195 -25.10 -10.35 -4.51
N LEU A 196 -25.21 -10.07 -3.20
CA LEU A 196 -24.06 -9.87 -2.34
C LEU A 196 -23.25 -11.16 -2.31
N LYS A 197 -22.01 -11.11 -2.77
CA LYS A 197 -21.10 -12.26 -2.79
C LYS A 197 -20.24 -12.29 -1.53
N THR A 198 -19.79 -11.12 -1.08
CA THR A 198 -18.86 -11.03 0.05
C THR A 198 -19.06 -9.70 0.76
N PRO A 199 -19.27 -9.71 2.08
CA PRO A 199 -19.44 -8.47 2.84
C PRO A 199 -18.11 -7.72 3.01
N GLU A 200 -18.22 -6.40 3.14
CA GLU A 200 -17.17 -5.53 3.64
C GLU A 200 -16.62 -6.05 4.98
N GLY A 201 -15.33 -5.80 5.25
CA GLY A 201 -14.65 -6.28 6.44
C GLY A 201 -14.21 -7.75 6.37
N THR A 202 -14.63 -8.52 5.36
CA THR A 202 -14.10 -9.88 5.15
C THR A 202 -12.60 -9.83 4.88
N VAL A 203 -11.82 -10.60 5.64
CA VAL A 203 -10.37 -10.76 5.38
C VAL A 203 -10.18 -11.52 4.07
N VAL A 204 -9.50 -10.87 3.14
CA VAL A 204 -9.29 -11.34 1.77
C VAL A 204 -7.82 -11.47 1.41
N GLY A 205 -6.92 -11.28 2.35
CA GLY A 205 -5.49 -11.37 2.10
C GLY A 205 -4.65 -10.94 3.28
N LYS A 206 -3.36 -10.79 3.04
CA LYS A 206 -2.38 -10.29 4.00
C LYS A 206 -1.22 -9.58 3.30
N ALA A 207 -0.63 -8.63 4.02
CA ALA A 207 0.66 -8.04 3.69
C ALA A 207 1.69 -8.49 4.73
N SER A 208 2.87 -8.91 4.27
CA SER A 208 3.98 -9.29 5.13
C SER A 208 5.04 -8.20 5.07
N LEU A 209 5.38 -7.63 6.22
CA LEU A 209 6.37 -6.58 6.38
C LEU A 209 7.57 -7.14 7.15
N GLN A 210 8.77 -6.84 6.68
CA GLN A 210 10.00 -7.07 7.43
C GLN A 210 10.37 -5.77 8.12
N MET A 211 10.50 -5.80 9.45
CA MET A 211 10.90 -4.67 10.27
C MET A 211 12.27 -4.96 10.88
N LEU A 212 13.24 -4.11 10.58
CA LEU A 212 14.58 -4.19 11.12
C LEU A 212 14.81 -3.02 12.07
N VAL A 213 15.26 -3.31 13.29
CA VAL A 213 15.72 -2.29 14.24
C VAL A 213 17.18 -2.01 13.92
N LEU A 214 17.47 -0.76 13.62
CA LEU A 214 18.82 -0.28 13.32
C LEU A 214 19.51 0.08 14.64
N GLU A 215 20.76 -0.34 14.77
CA GLU A 215 21.63 -0.05 15.93
C GLU A 215 22.20 1.38 15.89
#